data_AF-A0A4E9ELB1-F1
#
_entry.id   AF-A0A4E9ELB1-F1
#
_cell.length_a   1.000
_cell.length_b   1.000
_cell.length_c   1.000
_cell.angle_alpha   90.00
_cell.angle_beta   90.00
_cell.angle_gamma   90.00
#
_symmetry.space_group_name_H-M   'P 1'
#
loop_
_entity.id
_entity.type
_entity.pdbx_description
1 polymer ?
#
loop_
_entity_poly.entity_id
_entity_poly.type
_entity_poly.pdbx_seq_one_letter_code
_entity_poly.pdbx_strand_id
1 'polypeptide(L)'
;MPRPADTYTHDQSEDLLTNAVQHSFLAYVGSGSLSENDFNQWLAQIGYISRSLVPFTIALIGKIRIPETENLEHNSTFRCLDLLCSAITNMKKELGFLEATKREYGLEVGLDELRLATKSFIAPLQFLLTISSVSADAEPRVLRLGIFSSKPIMLPRSRQFDFTLAAAVNWATTSRATMLSS
;
A
#
# COMPACT_ATOMS: atom_id res chain seq x y z
N MET A 1 -11.00 9.15 38.77
CA MET A 1 -11.46 9.53 37.41
C MET A 1 -10.81 8.57 36.42
N PRO A 2 -11.54 7.66 35.76
CA PRO A 2 -10.99 6.83 34.69
C PRO A 2 -10.73 7.70 33.46
N ARG A 3 -9.59 7.49 32.79
CA ARG A 3 -9.19 8.22 31.57
C ARG A 3 -10.04 7.71 30.38
N PRO A 4 -10.51 8.58 29.46
CA PRO A 4 -11.41 8.17 28.37
C PRO A 4 -10.73 7.22 27.36
N ALA A 5 -11.53 6.35 26.73
CA ALA A 5 -11.06 5.20 25.94
C ALA A 5 -10.38 5.57 24.61
N ASP A 6 -10.64 6.76 24.09
CA ASP A 6 -10.04 7.36 22.90
C ASP A 6 -8.54 7.61 23.07
N THR A 7 -8.10 7.96 24.29
CA THR A 7 -6.69 8.27 24.57
C THR A 7 -5.80 7.02 24.48
N TYR A 8 -6.31 5.86 24.88
CA TYR A 8 -5.58 4.59 24.81
C TYR A 8 -5.28 4.16 23.36
N THR A 9 -6.20 4.44 22.43
CA THR A 9 -6.02 4.08 21.02
C THR A 9 -5.05 4.99 20.28
N HIS A 10 -4.97 6.26 20.68
CA HIS A 10 -4.08 7.22 20.05
C HIS A 10 -2.61 6.95 20.40
N ASP A 11 -2.30 6.79 21.68
CA ASP A 11 -0.92 6.53 22.13
C ASP A 11 -0.35 5.24 21.53
N GLN A 12 -1.14 4.16 21.50
CA GLN A 12 -0.74 2.89 20.86
C GLN A 12 -0.56 3.03 19.35
N SER A 13 -1.37 3.86 18.68
CA SER A 13 -1.24 4.09 17.24
C SER A 13 0.02 4.88 16.89
N GLU A 14 0.43 5.81 17.75
CA GLU A 14 1.65 6.61 17.57
C GLU A 14 2.92 5.77 17.77
N ASP A 15 2.93 4.86 18.76
CA ASP A 15 4.05 3.93 18.96
C ASP A 15 4.20 2.95 17.79
N LEU A 16 3.08 2.38 17.31
CA LEU A 16 3.07 1.51 16.14
C LEU A 16 3.51 2.24 14.88
N LEU A 17 3.06 3.49 14.70
CA LEU A 17 3.47 4.33 13.58
C LEU A 17 4.97 4.64 13.64
N THR A 18 5.48 5.03 14.81
CA THR A 18 6.90 5.32 15.04
C THR A 18 7.75 4.10 14.71
N ASN A 19 7.37 2.92 15.21
CA ASN A 19 8.06 1.67 14.91
C ASN A 19 8.01 1.31 13.42
N ALA A 20 6.90 1.58 12.73
CA ALA A 20 6.77 1.31 11.30
C ALA A 20 7.67 2.23 10.45
N VAL A 21 7.75 3.53 10.78
CA VAL A 21 8.52 4.51 10.00
C VAL A 21 10.01 4.57 10.38
N GLN A 22 10.39 4.03 11.54
CA GLN A 22 11.78 3.93 12.00
C GLN A 22 12.34 2.50 11.88
N HIS A 23 11.65 1.62 11.16
CA HIS A 23 12.07 0.23 11.02
C HIS A 23 13.46 0.13 10.38
N SER A 24 14.33 -0.74 10.92
CA SER A 24 15.73 -0.89 10.48
C SER A 24 15.89 -1.17 8.98
N PHE A 25 14.93 -1.91 8.39
CA PHE A 25 14.82 -2.10 6.94
C PHE A 25 14.89 -0.78 6.17
N LEU A 26 14.17 0.26 6.61
CA LEU A 26 14.15 1.57 5.94
C LEU A 26 15.52 2.26 6.01
N ALA A 27 16.25 2.08 7.11
CA ALA A 27 17.62 2.58 7.23
C ALA A 27 18.58 1.87 6.27
N TYR A 28 18.49 0.53 6.15
CA TYR A 28 19.31 -0.25 5.21
C TYR A 28 18.99 0.07 3.74
N VAL A 29 17.72 0.30 3.42
CA VAL A 29 17.31 0.78 2.10
C VAL A 29 17.87 2.18 1.83
N GLY A 30 17.82 3.07 2.83
CA GLY A 30 18.33 4.44 2.73
C GLY A 30 19.86 4.54 2.62
N SER A 31 20.60 3.57 3.17
CA SER A 31 22.06 3.50 3.05
C SER A 31 22.54 2.68 1.86
N GLY A 32 21.64 2.02 1.12
CA GLY A 32 21.99 1.10 0.03
C GLY A 32 22.68 -0.18 0.51
N SER A 33 22.63 -0.49 1.80
CA SER A 33 23.33 -1.63 2.42
C SER A 33 22.46 -2.89 2.54
N LEU A 34 21.32 -2.91 1.85
CA LEU A 34 20.41 -4.06 1.86
C LEU A 34 21.03 -5.25 1.10
N SER A 35 20.97 -6.45 1.68
CA SER A 35 21.42 -7.65 0.98
C SER A 35 20.55 -7.92 -0.26
N GLU A 36 21.12 -8.54 -1.30
CA GLU A 36 20.38 -8.92 -2.50
C GLU A 36 19.17 -9.82 -2.16
N ASN A 37 19.36 -10.77 -1.25
CA ASN A 37 18.28 -11.64 -0.78
C ASN A 37 17.15 -10.84 -0.10
N ASP A 38 17.47 -9.91 0.80
CA ASP A 38 16.45 -9.10 1.47
C ASP A 38 15.73 -8.17 0.49
N PHE A 39 16.44 -7.65 -0.51
CA PHE A 39 15.86 -6.85 -1.59
C PHE A 39 14.88 -7.67 -2.44
N ASN A 40 15.29 -8.86 -2.88
CA ASN A 40 14.46 -9.78 -3.65
C ASN A 40 13.21 -10.20 -2.87
N GLN A 41 13.37 -10.53 -1.59
CA GLN A 41 12.24 -10.88 -0.73
C GLN A 41 11.29 -9.70 -0.54
N TRP A 42 11.80 -8.49 -0.30
CA TRP A 42 10.96 -7.30 -0.21
C TRP A 42 10.19 -7.04 -1.53
N LEU A 43 10.87 -7.13 -2.67
CA LEU A 43 10.26 -7.00 -4.00
C LEU A 43 9.16 -8.03 -4.26
N ALA A 44 9.34 -9.27 -3.79
CA ALA A 44 8.31 -10.31 -3.84
C ALA A 44 7.06 -9.87 -3.08
N GLN A 45 7.22 -9.51 -1.80
CA GLN A 45 6.11 -9.20 -0.91
C GLN A 45 5.37 -7.93 -1.34
N ILE A 46 6.08 -6.85 -1.72
CA ILE A 46 5.44 -5.62 -2.20
C ILE A 46 4.69 -5.87 -3.51
N GLY A 47 5.20 -6.76 -4.37
CA GLY A 47 4.50 -7.20 -5.58
C GLY A 47 3.16 -7.88 -5.30
N TYR A 48 3.05 -8.71 -4.26
CA TYR A 48 1.79 -9.32 -3.84
C TYR A 48 0.82 -8.30 -3.23
N ILE A 49 1.33 -7.40 -2.40
CA ILE A 49 0.53 -6.33 -1.77
C ILE A 49 -0.07 -5.42 -2.83
N SER A 50 0.76 -4.89 -3.75
CA SER A 50 0.30 -3.99 -4.82
C SER A 50 -0.74 -4.66 -5.71
N ARG A 51 -0.55 -5.94 -6.08
CA ARG A 51 -1.53 -6.70 -6.87
C ARG A 51 -2.87 -6.92 -6.15
N SER A 52 -2.86 -6.99 -4.82
CA SER A 52 -4.07 -7.18 -4.01
C SER A 52 -4.81 -5.87 -3.76
N LEU A 53 -4.09 -4.75 -3.64
CA LEU A 53 -4.67 -3.42 -3.42
C LEU A 53 -5.41 -2.89 -4.66
N VAL A 54 -4.99 -3.25 -5.88
CA VAL A 54 -5.65 -2.82 -7.12
C VAL A 54 -7.12 -3.27 -7.18
N PRO A 55 -7.46 -4.57 -7.13
CA PRO A 55 -8.85 -5.03 -7.17
C PRO A 55 -9.64 -4.58 -5.94
N PHE A 56 -9.01 -4.50 -4.77
CA PHE A 56 -9.64 -3.95 -3.56
C PHE A 56 -10.10 -2.49 -3.77
N THR A 57 -9.24 -1.65 -4.33
CA THR A 57 -9.55 -0.24 -4.60
C THR A 57 -10.64 -0.09 -5.66
N ILE A 58 -10.63 -0.93 -6.70
CA ILE A 58 -11.70 -0.97 -7.71
C ILE A 58 -13.05 -1.31 -7.05
N ALA A 59 -13.08 -2.27 -6.12
CA ALA A 59 -14.30 -2.61 -5.40
C ALA A 59 -14.78 -1.49 -4.46
N LEU A 60 -13.87 -0.68 -3.91
CA LEU A 60 -14.26 0.52 -3.16
C LEU A 60 -14.94 1.55 -4.08
N ILE A 61 -14.39 1.78 -5.27
CA ILE A 61 -15.02 2.65 -6.28
C ILE A 61 -16.43 2.16 -6.62
N GLY A 62 -16.60 0.85 -6.83
CA GLY A 62 -17.91 0.26 -7.15
C GLY A 62 -18.98 0.45 -6.07
N LYS A 63 -18.60 0.82 -4.83
CA LYS A 63 -19.51 1.10 -3.72
C LYS A 63 -19.86 2.58 -3.57
N ILE A 64 -19.18 3.47 -4.29
CA ILE A 64 -19.45 4.91 -4.21
C ILE A 64 -20.75 5.22 -4.95
N ARG A 65 -21.68 5.85 -4.23
CA ARG A 65 -22.89 6.43 -4.83
C ARG A 65 -22.62 7.88 -5.18
N ILE A 66 -22.75 8.23 -6.45
CA ILE A 66 -22.58 9.61 -6.91
C ILE A 66 -23.80 10.41 -6.43
N PRO A 67 -23.61 11.47 -5.63
CA PRO A 67 -24.71 12.25 -5.11
C PRO A 67 -25.29 13.17 -6.18
N GLU A 68 -26.61 13.34 -6.19
CA GLU A 68 -27.29 14.35 -6.99
C GLU A 68 -27.19 15.69 -6.27
N THR A 69 -26.29 16.56 -6.72
CA THR A 69 -26.06 17.88 -6.14
C THR A 69 -25.70 18.88 -7.24
N GLU A 70 -26.05 20.14 -7.05
CA GLU A 70 -25.78 21.22 -8.00
C GLU A 70 -24.28 21.48 -8.21
N ASN A 71 -23.44 21.14 -7.23
CA ASN A 71 -21.99 21.37 -7.28
C ASN A 71 -21.20 20.11 -6.91
N LEU A 72 -21.08 19.19 -7.89
CA LEU A 72 -20.36 17.93 -7.76
C LEU A 72 -18.88 18.11 -7.37
N GLU A 73 -18.19 19.12 -7.91
CA GLU A 73 -16.77 19.39 -7.63
C GLU A 73 -16.49 19.68 -6.14
N HIS A 74 -17.46 20.28 -5.44
CA HIS A 74 -17.34 20.56 -4.01
C HIS A 74 -17.80 19.39 -3.13
N ASN A 75 -18.36 18.34 -3.73
CA ASN A 75 -18.80 17.17 -3.01
C ASN A 75 -17.63 16.25 -2.63
N SER A 76 -17.51 15.91 -1.35
CA SER A 76 -16.43 15.06 -0.85
C SER A 76 -16.47 13.63 -1.39
N THR A 77 -17.65 13.07 -1.65
CA THR A 77 -17.82 11.74 -2.23
C THR A 77 -17.34 11.71 -3.68
N PHE A 78 -17.66 12.74 -4.46
CA PHE A 78 -17.19 12.87 -5.84
C PHE A 78 -15.67 13.06 -5.89
N ARG A 79 -15.10 13.93 -5.05
CA ARG A 79 -13.64 14.08 -4.95
C ARG A 79 -12.94 12.79 -4.47
N CYS A 80 -13.58 12.00 -3.60
CA CYS A 80 -13.05 10.71 -3.17
C CYS A 80 -12.94 9.73 -4.36
N LEU A 81 -13.91 9.73 -5.26
CA LEU A 81 -13.88 8.95 -6.49
C LEU A 81 -12.64 9.32 -7.34
N ASP A 82 -12.39 10.61 -7.56
CA ASP A 82 -11.21 11.07 -8.30
C ASP A 82 -9.89 10.65 -7.65
N LEU A 83 -9.82 10.69 -6.32
CA LEU A 83 -8.66 10.24 -5.56
C LEU A 83 -8.42 8.74 -5.74
N LEU A 84 -9.47 7.91 -5.69
CA LEU A 84 -9.35 6.46 -5.88
C LEU A 84 -8.98 6.10 -7.32
N CYS A 85 -9.55 6.79 -8.33
CA CYS A 85 -9.17 6.65 -9.73
C CYS A 85 -7.68 7.00 -9.95
N SER A 86 -7.21 8.08 -9.32
CA SER A 86 -5.80 8.48 -9.33
C SER A 86 -4.92 7.42 -8.68
N ALA A 87 -5.34 6.88 -7.53
CA ALA A 87 -4.62 5.84 -6.81
C ALA A 87 -4.44 4.57 -7.67
N ILE A 88 -5.48 4.10 -8.35
CA ILE A 88 -5.40 2.94 -9.27
C ILE A 88 -4.41 3.21 -10.40
N THR A 89 -4.49 4.40 -11.00
CA THR A 89 -3.58 4.77 -12.09
C THR A 89 -2.11 4.73 -11.62
N ASN A 90 -1.86 5.19 -10.39
CA ASN A 90 -0.52 5.16 -9.82
C ASN A 90 -0.07 3.74 -9.45
N MET A 91 -0.91 2.93 -8.80
CA MET A 91 -0.60 1.53 -8.50
C MET A 91 -0.28 0.72 -9.77
N LYS A 92 -0.97 0.99 -10.89
CA LYS A 92 -0.63 0.37 -12.19
C LYS A 92 0.76 0.76 -12.69
N LYS A 93 1.12 2.04 -12.57
CA LYS A 93 2.46 2.52 -12.94
C LYS A 93 3.54 1.87 -12.07
N GLU A 94 3.31 1.78 -10.76
CA GLU A 94 4.21 1.10 -9.83
C GLU A 94 4.42 -0.36 -10.21
N LEU A 95 3.34 -1.11 -10.46
CA LEU A 95 3.48 -2.51 -10.89
C LEU A 95 4.31 -2.63 -12.17
N GLY A 96 4.11 -1.74 -13.14
CA GLY A 96 4.94 -1.69 -14.35
C GLY A 96 6.42 -1.38 -14.03
N PHE A 97 6.67 -0.47 -13.10
CA PHE A 97 8.01 -0.14 -12.61
C PHE A 97 8.68 -1.34 -11.93
N LEU A 98 7.99 -2.02 -11.00
CA LEU A 98 8.49 -3.21 -10.31
C LEU A 98 8.92 -4.29 -11.32
N GLU A 99 8.10 -4.58 -12.33
CA GLU A 99 8.44 -5.57 -13.35
C GLU A 99 9.60 -5.12 -14.25
N ALA A 100 9.71 -3.83 -14.55
CA ALA A 100 10.86 -3.30 -15.27
C ALA A 100 12.16 -3.42 -14.46
N THR A 101 12.13 -3.07 -13.16
CA THR A 101 13.26 -3.22 -12.23
C THR A 101 13.72 -4.66 -12.13
N LYS A 102 12.79 -5.62 -11.99
CA LYS A 102 13.15 -7.04 -11.97
C LYS A 102 13.92 -7.46 -13.21
N ARG A 103 13.46 -7.05 -14.39
CA ARG A 103 14.12 -7.36 -15.66
C ARG A 103 15.48 -6.68 -15.79
N GLU A 104 15.57 -5.40 -15.39
CA GLU A 104 16.81 -4.62 -15.51
C GLU A 104 17.95 -5.18 -14.66
N TYR A 105 17.63 -5.62 -13.44
CA TYR A 105 18.63 -6.12 -12.48
C TYR A 105 18.71 -7.65 -12.43
N GLY A 106 18.04 -8.36 -13.35
CA GLY A 106 18.06 -9.83 -13.39
C GLY A 106 17.52 -10.48 -12.12
N LEU A 107 16.58 -9.81 -11.43
CA LEU A 107 16.08 -10.26 -10.14
C LEU A 107 15.13 -11.43 -10.35
N GLU A 108 15.61 -12.62 -10.01
CA GLU A 108 14.77 -13.80 -9.87
C GLU A 108 14.00 -13.68 -8.56
N VAL A 109 12.95 -12.85 -8.59
CA VAL A 109 11.94 -12.85 -7.55
C VAL A 109 11.20 -14.17 -7.70
N GLY A 110 11.72 -15.21 -7.04
CA GLY A 110 11.12 -16.53 -7.03
C GLY A 110 9.66 -16.45 -6.62
N LEU A 111 8.92 -17.53 -6.89
CA LEU A 111 7.65 -17.79 -6.20
C LEU A 111 7.93 -18.10 -4.71
N ASP A 112 8.64 -17.21 -4.04
CA ASP A 112 8.87 -17.29 -2.61
C ASP A 112 7.52 -17.29 -1.92
N GLU A 113 7.41 -18.16 -0.93
CA GLU A 113 6.20 -18.28 -0.14
C GLU A 113 5.84 -16.91 0.43
N LEU A 114 4.58 -16.49 0.29
CA LEU A 114 4.14 -15.25 0.93
C LEU A 114 4.45 -15.35 2.43
N ARG A 115 5.18 -14.36 2.95
CA ARG A 115 5.46 -14.29 4.38
C ARG A 115 4.14 -14.17 5.15
N LEU A 116 4.12 -14.71 6.37
CA LEU A 116 2.93 -14.68 7.23
C LEU A 116 2.36 -13.27 7.36
N ALA A 117 3.21 -12.25 7.56
CA ALA A 117 2.79 -10.86 7.64
C ALA A 117 2.04 -10.39 6.37
N THR A 118 2.55 -10.73 5.19
CA THR A 118 1.93 -10.39 3.90
C THR A 118 0.60 -11.12 3.72
N LYS A 119 0.54 -12.41 4.08
CA LYS A 119 -0.70 -13.20 4.08
C LYS A 119 -1.74 -12.57 5.01
N SER A 120 -1.35 -12.23 6.24
CA SER A 120 -2.21 -11.58 7.24
C SER A 120 -2.73 -10.21 6.80
N PHE A 121 -1.96 -9.47 6.00
CA PHE A 121 -2.40 -8.20 5.43
C PHE A 121 -3.37 -8.38 4.26
N ILE A 122 -3.09 -9.30 3.34
CA ILE A 122 -3.89 -9.50 2.12
C ILE A 122 -5.21 -10.23 2.42
N ALA A 123 -5.21 -11.18 3.35
CA ALA A 123 -6.37 -12.02 3.60
C ALA A 123 -7.65 -11.22 3.96
N PRO A 124 -7.61 -10.19 4.83
CA PRO A 124 -8.77 -9.33 5.07
C PRO A 124 -9.24 -8.57 3.83
N LEU A 125 -8.32 -8.07 3.00
CA LEU A 125 -8.67 -7.37 1.75
C LEU A 125 -9.42 -8.30 0.80
N GLN A 126 -8.91 -9.52 0.62
CA GLN A 126 -9.53 -10.53 -0.23
C GLN A 126 -10.88 -11.00 0.33
N PHE A 127 -10.99 -11.14 1.66
CA PHE A 127 -12.25 -11.46 2.32
C PHE A 127 -13.31 -10.38 2.08
N LEU A 128 -12.94 -9.10 2.23
CA LEU A 128 -13.84 -7.96 1.97
C LEU A 128 -14.32 -7.91 0.53
N LEU A 129 -13.48 -8.33 -0.43
CA LEU A 129 -13.88 -8.46 -1.83
C LEU A 129 -14.96 -9.55 -2.01
N THR A 130 -14.75 -10.73 -1.42
CA THR A 130 -15.67 -11.87 -1.55
C THR A 130 -17.04 -11.60 -0.92
N ILE A 131 -17.11 -10.94 0.23
CA ILE A 131 -18.42 -10.59 0.82
C ILE A 131 -19.16 -9.51 0.02
N SER A 132 -18.43 -8.68 -0.73
CA SER A 132 -19.03 -7.62 -1.55
C SER A 132 -19.71 -8.17 -2.80
N SER A 133 -19.25 -9.30 -3.34
CA SER A 133 -19.89 -9.97 -4.47
C SER A 133 -21.12 -10.80 -4.06
N VAL A 134 -21.14 -11.35 -2.83
CA VAL A 134 -22.33 -12.02 -2.25
C VAL A 134 -23.46 -11.03 -1.95
N SER A 135 -23.14 -9.78 -1.63
CA SER A 135 -24.14 -8.76 -1.32
C SER A 135 -24.91 -8.21 -2.54
N ALA A 136 -24.53 -8.57 -3.78
CA ALA A 136 -25.23 -8.10 -4.97
C ALA A 136 -26.59 -8.79 -5.20
N ASP A 137 -26.86 -9.88 -4.47
CA ASP A 137 -28.06 -10.71 -4.63
C ASP A 137 -28.99 -10.69 -3.39
N ALA A 138 -28.72 -9.82 -2.41
CA ALA A 138 -29.52 -9.72 -1.18
C ALA A 138 -29.80 -8.26 -0.79
N GLU A 139 -31.08 -8.00 -0.48
CA GLU A 139 -31.67 -6.74 0.02
C GLU A 139 -30.78 -5.99 1.04
N PRO A 140 -30.72 -4.64 0.98
CA PRO A 140 -29.67 -3.87 1.63
C PRO A 140 -29.95 -3.71 3.13
N ARG A 141 -29.35 -4.58 3.96
CA ARG A 141 -29.23 -4.31 5.40
C ARG A 141 -28.01 -3.43 5.65
N VAL A 142 -28.29 -2.26 6.23
CA VAL A 142 -27.33 -1.23 6.62
C VAL A 142 -26.23 -1.82 7.50
N LEU A 143 -25.07 -2.13 6.92
CA LEU A 143 -23.87 -2.43 7.68
C LEU A 143 -23.15 -1.11 7.97
N ARG A 144 -23.35 -0.60 9.20
CA ARG A 144 -22.44 0.37 9.83
C ARG A 144 -21.09 -0.30 10.03
N LEU A 145 -20.25 -0.29 9.00
CA LEU A 145 -18.82 -0.51 9.19
C LEU A 145 -18.21 0.85 9.50
N GLY A 146 -17.90 1.08 10.78
CA GLY A 146 -17.10 2.22 11.20
C GLY A 146 -15.73 2.14 10.52
N ILE A 147 -15.59 2.82 9.39
CA ILE A 147 -14.29 3.05 8.78
C ILE A 147 -13.55 3.97 9.75
N PHE A 148 -12.64 3.40 10.53
CA PHE A 148 -11.68 4.17 11.30
C PHE A 148 -10.94 5.10 10.34
N SER A 149 -11.18 6.39 10.49
CA SER A 149 -10.48 7.46 9.80
C SER A 149 -9.05 7.56 10.36
N SER A 150 -8.19 6.63 9.96
CA SER A 150 -6.76 6.89 9.98
C SER A 150 -6.49 7.89 8.86
N LYS A 151 -6.12 9.13 9.21
CA LYS A 151 -5.71 10.15 8.24
C LYS A 151 -4.66 9.49 7.34
N PRO A 152 -4.92 9.32 6.03
CA PRO A 152 -3.86 8.85 5.14
C PRO A 152 -2.76 9.90 5.18
N ILE A 153 -1.52 9.47 5.45
CA ILE A 153 -0.34 10.31 5.23
C ILE A 153 -0.28 10.53 3.72
N MET A 154 -0.97 11.58 3.25
CA MET A 154 -0.87 12.03 1.88
C MET A 154 0.44 12.80 1.76
N LEU A 155 1.50 12.08 1.37
CA LEU A 155 2.64 12.73 0.74
C LEU A 155 2.12 13.51 -0.50
N PRO A 156 2.76 14.65 -0.85
CA PRO A 156 2.39 15.42 -2.04
C PRO A 156 2.34 14.52 -3.29
N ARG A 157 1.45 14.81 -4.26
CA ARG A 157 1.30 14.05 -5.52
C ARG A 157 2.63 13.79 -6.26
N SER A 158 3.64 14.63 -6.04
CA SER A 158 4.98 14.53 -6.62
C SER A 158 6.00 13.70 -5.83
N ARG A 159 5.64 13.19 -4.63
CA ARG A 159 6.53 12.45 -3.71
C ARG A 159 5.97 11.12 -3.21
N GLN A 160 4.75 10.74 -3.61
CA GLN A 160 4.13 9.50 -3.15
C GLN A 160 4.79 8.22 -3.68
N PHE A 161 5.66 8.33 -4.69
CA PHE A 161 6.09 7.19 -5.50
C PHE A 161 7.62 7.09 -5.64
N ASP A 162 8.35 7.68 -4.70
CA ASP A 162 9.82 7.68 -4.70
C ASP A 162 10.41 6.47 -3.98
N PHE A 163 9.70 5.78 -3.09
CA PHE A 163 10.36 4.79 -2.23
C PHE A 163 10.85 3.55 -2.99
N THR A 164 10.04 2.92 -3.84
CA THR A 164 10.47 1.72 -4.58
C THR A 164 11.58 2.03 -5.59
N LEU A 165 11.45 3.18 -6.27
CA LEU A 165 12.47 3.67 -7.18
C LEU A 165 13.76 4.05 -6.44
N ALA A 166 13.67 4.81 -5.35
CA ALA A 166 14.82 5.20 -4.54
C ALA A 166 15.49 3.98 -3.91
N ALA A 167 14.72 3.00 -3.43
CA ALA A 167 15.25 1.74 -2.90
C ALA A 167 16.02 0.97 -3.98
N ALA A 168 15.42 0.81 -5.16
CA ALA A 168 16.05 0.10 -6.28
C ALA A 168 17.31 0.83 -6.79
N VAL A 169 17.24 2.15 -6.96
CA VAL A 169 18.38 2.97 -7.42
C VAL A 169 19.51 2.93 -6.39
N ASN A 170 19.22 3.13 -5.11
CA ASN A 170 20.23 3.19 -4.07
C ASN A 170 20.92 1.83 -3.83
N TRP A 171 20.14 0.75 -3.93
CA TRP A 171 20.67 -0.61 -3.92
C TRP A 171 21.58 -0.84 -5.14
N ALA A 172 21.12 -0.49 -6.35
CA ALA A 172 21.87 -0.68 -7.58
C ALA A 172 23.19 0.11 -7.62
N THR A 173 23.18 1.37 -7.16
CA THR A 173 24.38 2.21 -7.12
C THR A 173 25.42 1.66 -6.15
N THR A 174 24.98 1.16 -5.00
CA THR A 174 25.88 0.62 -3.97
C THR A 174 26.42 -0.74 -4.37
N SER A 175 25.57 -1.65 -4.84
CA SER A 175 25.98 -2.99 -5.29
C SER A 175 26.98 -2.95 -6.45
N ARG A 176 26.81 -2.02 -7.41
CA ARG A 176 27.81 -1.80 -8.49
C ARG A 176 29.14 -1.25 -7.98
N ALA A 177 29.12 -0.37 -6.98
CA ALA A 177 30.35 0.16 -6.39
C ALA A 177 31.17 -0.95 -5.70
N THR A 178 30.49 -1.88 -5.02
CA THR A 178 31.14 -3.02 -4.36
C THR A 178 31.78 -3.97 -5.37
N MET A 179 31.11 -4.26 -6.49
CA MET A 179 31.65 -5.15 -7.55
C MET A 179 32.85 -4.58 -8.32
N LEU A 180 33.00 -3.26 -8.41
CA LEU A 180 34.16 -2.63 -9.07
C LEU A 180 35.38 -2.48 -8.13
N SER A 181 35.22 -2.80 -6.84
CA SER A 181 36.27 -2.68 -5.82
C SER A 181 36.91 -4.02 -5.41
N SER A 182 36.47 -5.12 -6.02
CA SER A 182 36.98 -6.49 -5.82
C SER A 182 37.70 -7.00 -7.07
#